data_AF-A0A2V8KW11-F1
#
_entry.id   AF-A0A2V8KW11-F1
#
_cell.length_a   1.000
_cell.length_b   1.000
_cell.length_c   1.000
_cell.angle_alpha   90.00
_cell.angle_beta   90.00
_cell.angle_gamma   90.00
#
_symmetry.space_group_name_H-M   'P 1'
#
loop_
_entity.id
_entity.type
_entity.pdbx_description
1 polymer ?
#
loop_
_entity_poly.entity_id
_entity_poly.type
_entity_poly.pdbx_seq_one_letter_code
_entity_poly.pdbx_strand_id
1 'polypeptide(L)'
;MGRRHFSLLLAGLAIVFPRATGVAQNGSTPQLKEVAYIKASNTEMGDHFGNGATLEGHAVALSGDGSTLAVGAPYESSAAKGVNGNQNDNGLYSSGAVYVFVQRNGSWSQQAYIKASNPGQSYNFGYVLSLSQDGNTMAVSSPGEASAAKGINGDQNDKSIPLAGAVYVFTRT
;
A
#
# COMPACT_ATOMS: atom_id res chain seq x y z
N MET A 1 33.81 -0.99 70.58
CA MET A 1 34.58 -1.87 69.67
C MET A 1 33.66 -2.32 68.55
N GLY A 2 33.85 -1.77 67.34
CA GLY A 2 33.11 -2.21 66.16
C GLY A 2 33.78 -3.40 65.48
N ARG A 3 32.99 -4.24 64.82
CA ARG A 3 33.33 -5.11 63.67
C ARG A 3 31.98 -5.56 63.07
N ARG A 4 31.46 -4.81 62.10
CA ARG A 4 31.59 -4.95 60.63
C ARG A 4 30.95 -6.24 60.07
N HIS A 5 29.78 -5.99 59.43
CA HIS A 5 29.17 -6.55 58.22
C HIS A 5 29.31 -8.05 57.89
N PHE A 6 28.19 -8.71 57.55
CA PHE A 6 28.11 -9.60 56.38
C PHE A 6 26.71 -9.63 55.78
N SER A 7 26.68 -9.72 54.46
CA SER A 7 25.57 -9.52 53.53
C SER A 7 24.40 -10.50 53.69
N LEU A 8 23.20 -9.98 53.42
CA LEU A 8 22.00 -10.76 53.17
C LEU A 8 22.11 -11.46 51.80
N LEU A 9 22.29 -12.78 51.78
CA LEU A 9 22.08 -13.59 50.57
C LEU A 9 20.57 -13.77 50.37
N LEU A 10 20.03 -13.23 49.28
CA LEU A 10 18.74 -13.67 48.74
C LEU A 10 19.03 -14.77 47.71
N ALA A 11 18.51 -15.97 47.96
CA ALA A 11 18.58 -17.10 47.05
C ALA A 11 17.68 -16.83 45.83
N GLY A 12 18.29 -16.57 44.67
CA GLY A 12 17.62 -16.55 43.38
C GLY A 12 17.70 -17.94 42.74
N LEU A 13 16.56 -18.62 42.67
CA LEU A 13 16.37 -19.90 41.99
C LEU A 13 16.71 -19.76 40.49
N ALA A 14 17.84 -20.30 40.04
CA ALA A 14 18.14 -20.43 38.62
C ALA A 14 17.41 -21.65 38.07
N ILE A 15 16.34 -21.43 37.31
CA ILE A 15 15.73 -22.47 36.47
C ILE A 15 16.70 -22.74 35.31
N VAL A 16 17.44 -23.84 35.40
CA VAL A 16 18.29 -24.33 34.31
C VAL A 16 17.39 -25.11 33.35
N PHE A 17 17.13 -24.57 32.16
CA PHE A 17 16.58 -25.37 31.06
C PHE A 17 17.71 -26.26 30.51
N PRO A 18 17.52 -27.58 30.36
CA PRO A 18 18.51 -28.42 29.70
C PRO A 18 18.68 -27.95 28.25
N ARG A 19 19.94 -27.74 27.85
CA ARG A 19 20.34 -27.50 26.46
C ARG A 19 19.88 -28.69 25.63
N ALA A 20 18.94 -28.47 24.70
CA ALA A 20 18.60 -29.45 23.70
C ALA A 20 19.86 -29.73 22.86
N THR A 21 20.33 -30.97 22.94
CA THR A 21 21.35 -31.55 22.08
C THR A 21 20.81 -31.67 20.66
N GLY A 22 21.46 -30.98 19.72
CA GLY A 22 21.58 -31.36 18.31
C GLY A 22 20.30 -31.67 17.53
N VAL A 23 19.84 -30.69 16.76
CA VAL A 23 19.39 -30.93 15.38
C VAL A 23 20.19 -29.98 14.51
N ALA A 24 21.00 -30.51 13.60
CA ALA A 24 21.62 -29.71 12.55
C ALA A 24 20.50 -29.12 11.69
N GLN A 25 20.30 -27.80 11.77
CA GLN A 25 19.44 -27.04 10.86
C GLN A 25 20.11 -27.04 9.49
N ASN A 26 19.96 -28.15 8.76
CA ASN A 26 20.38 -28.25 7.38
C ASN A 26 19.30 -27.59 6.52
N GLY A 27 19.27 -26.27 6.53
CA GLY A 27 18.33 -25.45 5.79
C GLY A 27 18.77 -24.00 5.90
N SER A 28 19.28 -23.43 4.80
CA SER A 28 19.60 -22.01 4.75
C SER A 28 18.34 -21.23 5.12
N THR A 29 18.37 -20.46 6.21
CA THR A 29 17.34 -19.48 6.51
C THR A 29 17.11 -18.62 5.27
N PRO A 30 15.86 -18.43 4.80
CA PRO A 30 15.58 -17.54 3.68
C PRO A 30 16.24 -16.19 3.93
N GLN A 31 17.15 -15.79 3.06
CA GLN A 31 17.78 -14.48 3.16
C GLN A 31 16.89 -13.45 2.49
N LEU A 32 16.66 -12.34 3.18
CA LEU A 32 16.03 -11.17 2.57
C LEU A 32 16.94 -10.65 1.46
N LYS A 33 16.37 -10.50 0.27
CA LYS A 33 17.04 -9.95 -0.91
C LYS A 33 16.10 -8.96 -1.58
N GLU A 34 16.60 -7.76 -1.88
CA GLU A 34 15.91 -6.87 -2.80
C GLU A 34 15.91 -7.50 -4.20
N VAL A 35 14.72 -7.81 -4.71
CA VAL A 35 14.55 -8.42 -6.04
C VAL A 35 14.08 -7.42 -7.10
N ALA A 36 13.59 -6.24 -6.68
CA ALA A 36 13.19 -5.16 -7.56
C ALA A 36 13.13 -3.82 -6.82
N TYR A 37 13.48 -2.77 -7.56
CA TYR A 37 13.24 -1.37 -7.20
C TYR A 37 12.16 -0.82 -8.14
N ILE A 38 10.97 -0.53 -7.62
CA ILE A 38 9.80 -0.18 -8.42
C ILE A 38 9.47 1.31 -8.27
N LYS A 39 9.27 1.97 -9.41
CA LYS A 39 8.84 3.36 -9.54
C LYS A 39 7.64 3.44 -10.49
N ALA A 40 6.84 4.49 -10.37
CA ALA A 40 5.91 4.89 -11.42
C ALA A 40 6.66 5.14 -12.73
N SER A 41 6.07 4.77 -13.88
CA SER A 41 6.70 4.94 -15.19
C SER A 41 6.77 6.41 -15.66
N ASN A 42 5.95 7.29 -15.08
CA ASN A 42 5.91 8.75 -15.22
C ASN A 42 6.29 9.40 -13.88
N THR A 43 7.48 9.09 -13.34
CA THR A 43 7.89 9.65 -12.05
C THR A 43 8.00 11.17 -12.10
N GLU A 44 7.20 11.89 -11.32
CA GLU A 44 7.31 13.34 -11.17
C GLU A 44 7.45 13.78 -9.70
N MET A 45 7.78 15.07 -9.52
CA MET A 45 7.95 15.65 -8.19
C MET A 45 6.60 15.74 -7.48
N GLY A 46 6.52 15.16 -6.28
CA GLY A 46 5.37 15.34 -5.41
C GLY A 46 4.24 14.33 -5.59
N ASP A 47 4.32 13.40 -6.56
CA ASP A 47 3.30 12.35 -6.76
C ASP A 47 3.14 11.40 -5.57
N HIS A 48 4.21 11.31 -4.76
CA HIS A 48 4.34 10.47 -3.57
C HIS A 48 3.92 9.01 -3.83
N PHE A 49 4.52 8.38 -4.84
CA PHE A 49 4.34 6.96 -5.12
C PHE A 49 4.62 6.10 -3.87
N GLY A 50 3.65 5.26 -3.49
CA GLY A 50 3.69 4.42 -2.30
C GLY A 50 3.33 5.14 -0.99
N ASN A 51 2.85 6.38 -1.05
CA ASN A 51 2.45 7.13 0.14
C ASN A 51 0.98 6.85 0.53
N GLY A 52 0.81 6.20 1.67
CA GLY A 52 -0.49 5.97 2.33
C GLY A 52 -0.41 6.36 3.81
N ALA A 53 -1.55 6.70 4.41
CA ALA A 53 -1.63 7.31 5.74
C ALA A 53 -0.98 6.48 6.87
N THR A 54 -0.41 7.19 7.84
CA THR A 54 0.39 6.67 8.96
C THR A 54 -0.39 5.89 10.03
N LEU A 55 -1.71 5.76 9.90
CA LEU A 55 -2.53 5.16 10.95
C LEU A 55 -3.32 3.90 10.57
N GLU A 56 -3.41 3.53 9.28
CA GLU A 56 -3.98 2.23 8.80
C GLU A 56 -4.07 2.13 7.26
N GLY A 57 -3.55 3.12 6.51
CA GLY A 57 -3.71 3.19 5.06
C GLY A 57 -2.50 2.62 4.32
N HIS A 58 -2.67 1.46 3.67
CA HIS A 58 -1.64 0.93 2.77
C HIS A 58 -1.90 1.45 1.35
N ALA A 59 -1.06 2.36 0.87
CA ALA A 59 -0.99 2.68 -0.56
C ALA A 59 -0.20 1.61 -1.34
N VAL A 60 0.20 0.51 -0.70
CA VAL A 60 0.94 -0.60 -1.30
C VAL A 60 0.27 -1.91 -0.88
N ALA A 61 -0.21 -2.70 -1.84
CA ALA A 61 -0.79 -4.01 -1.57
C ALA A 61 -0.27 -5.07 -2.55
N LEU A 62 -0.05 -6.27 -2.03
CA LEU A 62 0.42 -7.42 -2.79
C LEU A 62 -0.63 -8.54 -2.72
N SER A 63 -0.88 -9.20 -3.85
CA SER A 63 -1.68 -10.43 -3.90
C SER A 63 -1.03 -11.57 -3.12
N GLY A 64 -1.80 -12.60 -2.78
CA GLY A 64 -1.38 -13.70 -1.90
C GLY A 64 -0.28 -14.58 -2.46
N ASP A 65 -0.16 -14.68 -3.79
CA ASP A 65 0.93 -15.38 -4.48
C ASP A 65 2.16 -14.48 -4.71
N GLY A 66 2.07 -13.20 -4.34
CA GLY A 66 3.13 -12.22 -4.54
C GLY A 66 3.30 -11.74 -5.98
N SER A 67 2.41 -12.09 -6.91
CA SER A 67 2.60 -11.84 -8.34
C SER A 67 2.00 -10.53 -8.84
N THR A 68 0.99 -9.98 -8.16
CA THR A 68 0.41 -8.66 -8.43
C THR A 68 0.68 -7.69 -7.29
N LEU A 69 1.20 -6.51 -7.61
CA LEU A 69 1.44 -5.39 -6.71
C LEU A 69 0.62 -4.18 -7.18
N ALA A 70 -0.15 -3.57 -6.29
CA ALA A 70 -0.82 -2.30 -6.51
C ALA A 70 -0.17 -1.21 -5.65
N VAL A 71 0.12 -0.05 -6.25
CA VAL A 71 0.76 1.08 -5.58
C VAL A 71 0.03 2.39 -5.90
N GLY A 72 -0.41 3.11 -4.88
CA GLY A 72 -1.04 4.42 -4.98
C GLY A 72 -0.01 5.55 -5.12
N ALA A 73 -0.39 6.60 -5.84
CA ALA A 73 0.31 7.87 -5.94
C ALA A 73 -0.75 8.99 -5.81
N PRO A 74 -1.20 9.30 -4.59
CA PRO A 74 -2.37 10.16 -4.37
C PRO A 74 -2.22 11.60 -4.86
N TYR A 75 -1.00 12.05 -5.16
CA TYR A 75 -0.75 13.41 -5.63
C TYR A 75 -0.36 13.48 -7.10
N GLU A 76 -0.36 12.34 -7.79
CA GLU A 76 -0.16 12.30 -9.23
C GLU A 76 -1.23 13.13 -9.95
N SER A 77 -0.79 13.87 -10.95
CA SER A 77 -1.63 14.81 -11.70
C SER A 77 -1.90 14.26 -13.08
N SER A 78 -3.17 14.19 -13.47
CA SER A 78 -3.61 13.86 -14.84
C SER A 78 -5.14 13.92 -14.92
N ALA A 79 -5.67 14.46 -16.01
CA ALA A 79 -7.10 14.45 -16.32
C ALA A 79 -7.58 13.12 -16.93
N ALA A 80 -6.67 12.13 -17.09
CA ALA A 80 -7.02 10.79 -17.55
C ALA A 80 -8.11 10.15 -16.68
N LYS A 81 -8.96 9.34 -17.32
CA LYS A 81 -10.08 8.65 -16.67
C LYS A 81 -9.93 7.15 -16.82
N GLY A 82 -10.23 6.40 -15.76
CA GLY A 82 -10.22 4.94 -15.80
C GLY A 82 -8.83 4.34 -16.01
N VAL A 83 -8.73 3.28 -16.80
CA VAL A 83 -7.52 2.45 -16.92
C VAL A 83 -6.74 2.80 -18.19
N ASN A 84 -5.42 2.96 -18.07
CA ASN A 84 -4.45 3.17 -19.14
C ASN A 84 -4.70 4.44 -19.99
N GLY A 85 -5.17 5.52 -19.35
CA GLY A 85 -5.19 6.83 -19.97
C GLY A 85 -3.80 7.47 -20.10
N ASN A 86 -3.74 8.72 -20.54
CA ASN A 86 -2.48 9.45 -20.70
C ASN A 86 -1.86 9.79 -19.33
N GLN A 87 -0.90 8.98 -18.90
CA GLN A 87 -0.11 9.19 -17.68
C GLN A 87 0.95 10.31 -17.81
N ASN A 88 1.17 10.87 -19.00
CA ASN A 88 2.06 12.04 -19.16
C ASN A 88 1.30 13.37 -19.16
N ASP A 89 -0.03 13.31 -18.98
CA ASP A 89 -0.85 14.51 -18.80
C ASP A 89 -0.73 14.98 -17.36
N ASN A 90 -0.56 16.29 -17.14
CA ASN A 90 -0.52 16.93 -15.82
C ASN A 90 -1.64 17.96 -15.63
N GLY A 91 -2.66 17.95 -16.49
CA GLY A 91 -3.71 18.95 -16.55
C GLY A 91 -4.68 18.97 -15.34
N LEU A 92 -4.60 18.01 -14.42
CA LEU A 92 -5.48 17.95 -13.25
C LEU A 92 -4.72 17.60 -11.97
N TYR A 93 -4.36 18.66 -11.25
CA TYR A 93 -3.51 18.63 -10.06
C TYR A 93 -4.01 17.68 -8.97
N SER A 94 -3.12 16.77 -8.52
CA SER A 94 -3.35 15.85 -7.41
C SER A 94 -4.68 15.10 -7.48
N SER A 95 -5.10 14.74 -8.69
CA SER A 95 -6.26 13.88 -8.89
C SER A 95 -5.99 12.44 -8.45
N GLY A 96 -4.71 12.06 -8.38
CA GLY A 96 -4.21 10.81 -7.85
C GLY A 96 -4.33 9.64 -8.82
N ALA A 97 -3.48 8.64 -8.63
CA ALA A 97 -3.40 7.45 -9.47
C ALA A 97 -3.10 6.18 -8.67
N VAL A 98 -3.32 5.02 -9.29
CA VAL A 98 -2.81 3.72 -8.85
C VAL A 98 -2.07 3.06 -10.02
N TYR A 99 -0.94 2.45 -9.71
CA TYR A 99 -0.13 1.67 -10.64
C TYR A 99 -0.20 0.20 -10.25
N VAL A 100 -0.44 -0.67 -11.22
CA VAL A 100 -0.44 -2.10 -11.01
C VAL A 100 0.76 -2.70 -11.71
N PHE A 101 1.56 -3.45 -10.97
CA PHE A 101 2.71 -4.19 -11.46
C PHE A 101 2.45 -5.68 -11.33
N VAL A 102 3.00 -6.44 -12.27
CA VAL A 102 2.93 -7.90 -12.28
C VAL A 102 4.31 -8.50 -12.40
N GLN A 103 4.57 -9.51 -11.58
CA GLN A 103 5.76 -10.34 -11.62
C GLN A 103 5.50 -11.51 -12.56
N ARG A 104 6.41 -11.70 -13.53
CA ARG A 104 6.46 -12.91 -14.35
C ARG A 104 7.91 -13.31 -14.57
N ASN A 105 8.22 -14.60 -14.39
CA ASN A 105 9.54 -15.17 -14.69
C ASN A 105 10.71 -14.42 -14.02
N GLY A 106 10.52 -13.92 -12.79
CA GLY A 106 11.56 -13.19 -12.05
C GLY A 106 11.61 -11.68 -12.30
N SER A 107 10.77 -11.14 -13.17
CA SER A 107 10.79 -9.72 -13.55
C SER A 107 9.45 -9.04 -13.27
N TRP A 108 9.49 -7.82 -12.75
CA TRP A 108 8.33 -6.96 -12.56
C TRP A 108 8.11 -6.07 -13.79
N SER A 109 6.85 -5.85 -14.14
CA SER A 109 6.44 -4.93 -15.22
C SER A 109 5.17 -4.19 -14.84
N GLN A 110 5.05 -2.91 -15.22
CA GLN A 110 3.79 -2.18 -15.06
C GLN A 110 2.75 -2.79 -16.01
N GLN A 111 1.63 -3.23 -15.45
CA GLN A 111 0.48 -3.72 -16.20
C GLN A 111 -0.57 -2.64 -16.42
N ALA A 112 -0.77 -1.74 -15.45
CA ALA A 112 -1.80 -0.72 -15.56
C ALA A 112 -1.42 0.59 -14.85
N TYR A 113 -1.92 1.68 -15.42
CA TYR A 113 -2.07 2.99 -14.79
C TYR A 113 -3.57 3.26 -14.61
N ILE A 114 -4.01 3.61 -13.42
CA ILE A 114 -5.43 3.66 -13.06
C ILE A 114 -5.76 5.02 -12.44
N LYS A 115 -6.83 5.63 -12.93
CA LYS A 115 -7.47 6.81 -12.38
C LYS A 115 -8.89 6.48 -11.94
N ALA A 116 -9.44 7.30 -11.05
CA ALA A 116 -10.88 7.35 -10.84
C ALA A 116 -11.61 7.55 -12.19
N SER A 117 -12.84 7.07 -12.30
CA SER A 117 -13.64 7.26 -13.51
C SER A 117 -14.10 8.73 -13.69
N ASN A 118 -14.14 9.48 -12.59
CA ASN A 118 -14.48 10.89 -12.45
C ASN A 118 -13.36 11.63 -11.67
N PRO A 119 -12.14 11.73 -12.22
CA PRO A 119 -11.05 12.40 -11.54
C PRO A 119 -11.40 13.87 -11.30
N GLY A 120 -11.00 14.39 -10.15
CA GLY A 120 -11.15 15.80 -9.78
C GLY A 120 -9.86 16.33 -9.16
N GLN A 121 -9.70 17.65 -9.18
CA GLN A 121 -8.54 18.29 -8.57
C GLN A 121 -8.50 17.98 -7.07
N SER A 122 -7.33 17.57 -6.57
CA SER A 122 -7.11 17.23 -5.16
C SER A 122 -8.05 16.12 -4.62
N TYR A 123 -8.57 15.26 -5.49
CA TYR A 123 -9.40 14.13 -5.06
C TYR A 123 -8.60 12.99 -4.43
N ASN A 124 -7.28 12.99 -4.67
CA ASN A 124 -6.32 12.06 -4.09
C ASN A 124 -6.70 10.59 -4.26
N PHE A 125 -7.17 10.21 -5.45
CA PHE A 125 -7.40 8.81 -5.77
C PHE A 125 -6.12 7.98 -5.57
N GLY A 126 -6.23 6.80 -4.95
CA GLY A 126 -5.06 5.98 -4.62
C GLY A 126 -4.46 6.25 -3.24
N TYR A 127 -5.12 7.05 -2.39
CA TYR A 127 -4.64 7.36 -1.04
C TYR A 127 -4.54 6.13 -0.13
N VAL A 128 -5.53 5.23 -0.23
CA VAL A 128 -5.53 3.90 0.40
C VAL A 128 -6.05 2.90 -0.61
N LEU A 129 -5.45 1.71 -0.64
CA LEU A 129 -5.95 0.61 -1.47
C LEU A 129 -5.89 -0.73 -0.74
N SER A 130 -6.68 -1.68 -1.22
CA SER A 130 -6.62 -3.09 -0.83
C SER A 130 -6.73 -3.96 -2.08
N LEU A 131 -6.00 -5.07 -2.08
CA LEU A 131 -5.96 -6.04 -3.18
C LEU A 131 -6.32 -7.42 -2.63
N SER A 132 -7.22 -8.12 -3.30
CA SER A 132 -7.64 -9.47 -2.93
C SER A 132 -6.49 -10.47 -3.06
N GLN A 133 -6.62 -11.59 -2.35
CA GLN A 133 -5.58 -12.64 -2.33
C GLN A 133 -5.30 -13.20 -3.74
N ASP A 134 -6.31 -13.32 -4.59
CA ASP A 134 -6.17 -13.77 -5.98
C ASP A 134 -5.69 -12.66 -6.94
N GLY A 135 -5.51 -11.43 -6.44
CA GLY A 135 -5.07 -10.28 -7.24
C GLY A 135 -6.09 -9.75 -8.24
N ASN A 136 -7.35 -10.21 -8.19
CA ASN A 136 -8.37 -9.86 -9.19
C ASN A 136 -9.35 -8.80 -8.73
N THR A 137 -9.44 -8.47 -7.44
CA THR A 137 -10.31 -7.41 -6.91
C THR A 137 -9.49 -6.40 -6.15
N MET A 138 -9.65 -5.12 -6.49
CA MET A 138 -8.98 -4.02 -5.82
C MET A 138 -9.98 -2.94 -5.42
N ALA A 139 -9.91 -2.46 -4.18
CA ALA A 139 -10.67 -1.30 -3.72
C ALA A 139 -9.71 -0.13 -3.50
N VAL A 140 -10.07 1.07 -3.95
CA VAL A 140 -9.22 2.27 -3.93
C VAL A 140 -10.02 3.46 -3.40
N SER A 141 -9.48 4.18 -2.43
CA SER A 141 -10.11 5.39 -1.90
C SER A 141 -9.72 6.66 -2.67
N SER A 142 -10.61 7.65 -2.61
CA SER A 142 -10.40 9.02 -3.07
C SER A 142 -11.04 9.96 -2.05
N PRO A 143 -10.33 10.31 -0.96
CA PRO A 143 -10.93 11.04 0.16
C PRO A 143 -11.37 12.47 -0.20
N GLY A 144 -10.76 13.08 -1.23
CA GLY A 144 -11.13 14.42 -1.67
C GLY A 144 -12.30 14.47 -2.65
N GLU A 145 -12.85 13.32 -3.07
CA GLU A 145 -13.96 13.24 -4.01
C GLU A 145 -15.19 14.00 -3.49
N ALA A 146 -15.93 14.65 -4.38
CA ALA A 146 -17.10 15.45 -4.02
C ALA A 146 -18.34 14.92 -4.73
N SER A 147 -19.37 14.60 -3.96
CA SER A 147 -20.72 14.25 -4.43
C SER A 147 -21.68 14.14 -3.24
N ALA A 148 -22.96 14.46 -3.43
CA ALA A 148 -24.03 14.14 -2.48
C ALA A 148 -24.67 12.75 -2.74
N ALA A 149 -24.13 11.97 -3.67
CA ALA A 149 -24.59 10.62 -3.96
C ALA A 149 -24.64 9.75 -2.70
N LYS A 150 -25.62 8.85 -2.66
CA LYS A 150 -25.82 7.89 -1.58
C LYS A 150 -25.89 6.48 -2.16
N GLY A 151 -25.33 5.51 -1.43
CA GLY A 151 -25.34 4.11 -1.84
C GLY A 151 -24.34 3.81 -2.96
N ILE A 152 -24.70 2.85 -3.81
CA ILE A 152 -23.83 2.31 -4.86
C ILE A 152 -24.24 2.92 -6.21
N ASN A 153 -23.27 3.33 -7.03
CA ASN A 153 -23.48 3.86 -8.38
C ASN A 153 -24.37 5.11 -8.46
N GLY A 154 -24.28 6.01 -7.48
CA GLY A 154 -24.92 7.33 -7.56
C GLY A 154 -24.21 8.28 -8.53
N ASP A 155 -24.68 9.51 -8.62
CA ASP A 155 -24.12 10.51 -9.54
C ASP A 155 -22.75 11.02 -9.08
N GLN A 156 -21.70 10.48 -9.69
CA GLN A 156 -20.31 10.85 -9.44
C GLN A 156 -19.88 12.17 -10.13
N ASN A 157 -20.76 12.76 -10.96
CA ASN A 157 -20.54 14.09 -11.55
C ASN A 157 -21.10 15.22 -10.67
N ASP A 158 -21.97 14.92 -9.71
CA ASP A 158 -22.36 15.90 -8.70
C ASP A 158 -21.14 16.40 -7.94
N LYS A 159 -21.14 17.67 -7.55
CA LYS A 159 -20.06 18.35 -6.80
C LYS A 159 -20.60 19.12 -5.59
N SER A 160 -21.86 18.88 -5.21
CA SER A 160 -22.57 19.68 -4.20
C SER A 160 -22.08 19.49 -2.77
N ILE A 161 -21.42 18.37 -2.45
CA ILE A 161 -20.77 18.13 -1.15
C ILE A 161 -19.27 17.84 -1.38
N PRO A 162 -18.38 18.82 -1.16
CA PRO A 162 -16.94 18.63 -1.29
C PRO A 162 -16.36 17.72 -0.20
N LEU A 163 -15.31 16.97 -0.53
CA LEU A 163 -14.60 16.09 0.41
C LEU A 163 -15.50 15.02 1.08
N ALA A 164 -16.60 14.63 0.41
CA ALA A 164 -17.45 13.54 0.87
C ALA A 164 -16.72 12.18 0.76
N GLY A 165 -15.77 12.10 -0.17
CA GLY A 165 -14.96 10.92 -0.44
C GLY A 165 -15.70 9.85 -1.24
N ALA A 166 -14.93 8.98 -1.88
CA ALA A 166 -15.46 7.82 -2.59
C ALA A 166 -14.50 6.62 -2.50
N VAL A 167 -15.03 5.42 -2.75
CA VAL A 167 -14.26 4.20 -2.95
C VAL A 167 -14.64 3.61 -4.29
N TYR A 168 -13.64 3.19 -5.06
CA TYR A 168 -13.78 2.58 -6.37
C TYR A 168 -13.32 1.14 -6.30
N VAL A 169 -14.13 0.22 -6.84
CA VAL A 169 -13.80 -1.20 -6.91
C VAL A 169 -13.49 -1.57 -8.36
N PHE A 170 -12.33 -2.21 -8.56
CA PHE A 170 -11.87 -2.71 -9.84
C PHE A 170 -11.79 -4.23 -9.79
N THR A 171 -12.25 -4.88 -10.86
CA THR A 171 -12.14 -6.34 -11.01
C THR A 171 -11.43 -6.69 -12.32
N ARG A 172 -10.61 -7.74 -12.31
CA ARG A 172 -10.19 -8.46 -13.51
C ARG A 172 -11.21 -9.55 -13.83
N THR A 173 -11.44 -9.80 -15.11
CA THR A 173 -12.25 -10.92 -15.62
C THR A 173 -11.38 -11.87 -16.41
#